data_AF-A0AAE4RW79-F1
#
_entry.id   AF-A0AAE4RW79-F1
#
_cell.length_a   1.000
_cell.length_b   1.000
_cell.length_c   1.000
_cell.angle_alpha   90.00
_cell.angle_beta   90.00
_cell.angle_gamma   90.00
#
_symmetry.space_group_name_H-M   'P 1'
#
loop_
_entity.id
_entity.type
_entity.pdbx_description
1 polymer ?
#
loop_
_entity_poly.entity_id
_entity_poly.type
_entity_poly.pdbx_seq_one_letter_code
_entity_poly.pdbx_strand_id
1 'polypeptide(L)'
;MAEIARLTPEIEWEQKEEYHPIGLRCAVPVLGRLKSSGQFLGITFTELGGELFFDTERTRARFAPGTLGEINGMNTLSVSVGDGEPLLRYIRQRIIFLEQQHPEMGK
;
A
#
# COMPACT_ATOMS: atom_id res chain seq x y z
N MET A 1 12.31 0.36 -0.81
CA MET A 1 11.57 1.59 -1.19
C MET A 1 12.27 2.48 -2.20
N ALA A 2 13.62 2.59 -2.22
CA ALA A 2 14.33 3.46 -3.17
C ALA A 2 13.95 3.25 -4.65
N GLU A 3 13.84 2.01 -5.11
CA GLU A 3 13.49 1.72 -6.51
C GLU A 3 12.05 2.14 -6.85
N ILE A 4 11.08 1.86 -5.98
CA ILE A 4 9.69 2.33 -6.16
C ILE A 4 9.64 3.85 -6.18
N ALA A 5 10.36 4.52 -5.29
CA ALA A 5 10.43 5.98 -5.26
C ALA A 5 11.03 6.56 -6.56
N ARG A 6 12.03 5.89 -7.15
CA ARG A 6 12.59 6.26 -8.45
C ARG A 6 11.58 6.10 -9.59
N LEU A 7 10.76 5.05 -9.54
CA LEU A 7 9.78 4.70 -10.58
C LEU A 7 8.44 5.45 -10.44
N THR A 8 8.17 6.07 -9.30
CA THR A 8 6.97 6.87 -9.03
C THR A 8 7.36 8.26 -8.50
N PRO A 9 8.07 9.09 -9.29
CA PRO A 9 8.58 10.39 -8.86
C PRO A 9 7.50 11.41 -8.45
N GLU A 10 6.24 11.16 -8.83
CA GLU A 10 5.05 11.93 -8.45
C GLU A 10 4.66 11.78 -6.96
N ILE A 11 5.19 10.75 -6.29
CA ILE A 11 4.96 10.50 -4.86
C ILE A 11 6.22 10.87 -4.07
N GLU A 12 6.03 11.66 -3.02
CA GLU A 12 7.00 11.80 -1.95
C GLU A 12 6.80 10.67 -0.94
N TRP A 13 7.60 9.61 -1.04
CA TRP A 13 7.56 8.47 -0.13
C TRP A 13 8.22 8.80 1.20
N GLU A 14 7.69 8.26 2.29
CA GLU A 14 8.38 8.30 3.58
C GLU A 14 9.73 7.59 3.46
N GLN A 15 10.78 8.25 3.94
CA GLN A 15 12.10 7.67 4.06
C GLN A 15 12.33 7.36 5.52
N LYS A 16 12.31 6.07 5.85
CA LYS A 16 12.67 5.55 7.17
C LYS A 16 13.95 4.76 7.04
N GLU A 17 14.84 4.90 8.02
CA GLU A 17 16.03 4.05 8.13
C GLU A 17 15.62 2.59 8.33
N GLU A 18 14.59 2.37 9.15
CA GLU A 18 14.03 1.04 9.42
C GLU A 18 12.50 1.05 9.37
N TYR A 19 11.95 -0.06 8.88
CA TYR A 19 10.51 -0.32 8.90
C TYR A 19 10.21 -1.40 9.94
N HIS A 20 9.33 -1.10 10.89
CA HIS A 20 8.96 -2.05 11.94
C HIS A 20 7.64 -2.75 11.62
N PRO A 21 7.60 -4.09 11.62
CA PRO A 21 6.36 -4.83 11.43
C PRO A 21 5.42 -4.63 12.62
N ILE A 22 4.13 -4.56 12.34
CA ILE A 22 3.06 -4.39 13.33
C ILE A 22 1.98 -5.46 13.20
N GLY A 23 1.34 -5.76 14.34
CA GLY A 23 0.22 -6.69 14.41
C GLY A 23 0.58 -8.14 14.10
N LEU A 24 -0.44 -9.00 14.09
CA LEU A 24 -0.28 -10.46 13.97
C LEU A 24 0.20 -10.93 12.59
N ARG A 25 0.04 -10.08 11.57
CA ARG A 25 0.48 -10.38 10.20
C ARG A 25 1.89 -9.86 9.91
N CYS A 26 2.55 -9.23 10.88
CA CYS A 26 3.83 -8.55 10.65
C CYS A 26 3.72 -7.53 9.50
N ALA A 27 2.62 -6.78 9.47
CA ALA A 27 2.33 -5.81 8.43
C ALA A 27 3.26 -4.61 8.54
N VAL A 28 3.72 -4.09 7.39
CA VAL A 28 4.62 -2.94 7.32
C VAL A 28 3.95 -1.86 6.48
N PRO A 29 3.31 -0.84 7.11
CA PRO A 29 2.72 0.27 6.38
C PRO A 29 3.82 1.22 5.89
N VAL A 30 3.74 1.61 4.62
CA VAL A 30 4.56 2.62 3.99
C VAL A 30 3.67 3.69 3.40
N LEU A 31 3.90 4.93 3.80
CA LEU A 31 3.12 6.09 3.36
C LEU A 31 3.86 6.89 2.30
N GLY A 32 3.12 7.38 1.32
CA GLY A 32 3.56 8.37 0.37
C GLY A 32 2.56 9.51 0.28
N ARG A 33 3.03 10.66 -0.20
CA ARG A 33 2.20 11.84 -0.45
C ARG A 33 2.30 12.24 -1.91
N LEU A 34 1.16 12.38 -2.57
CA LEU A 34 1.11 12.89 -3.94
C LEU A 34 1.56 14.34 -3.95
N LYS A 35 2.53 14.67 -4.81
CA LYS A 35 3.04 16.04 -4.93
C LYS A 35 2.03 17.00 -5.53
N SER A 36 1.13 16.49 -6.39
CA SER A 36 0.09 17.27 -7.06
C SER A 36 -1.01 17.73 -6.09
N SER A 37 -1.58 16.82 -5.31
CA SER A 37 -2.76 17.08 -4.48
C SER A 37 -2.48 17.11 -2.97
N GLY A 38 -1.30 16.67 -2.52
CA GLY A 38 -1.00 16.48 -1.11
C GLY A 38 -1.72 15.28 -0.47
N GLN A 39 -2.48 14.50 -1.24
CA GLN A 39 -3.18 13.31 -0.71
C GLN A 39 -2.20 12.21 -0.34
N PHE A 40 -2.56 11.45 0.70
CA PHE A 40 -1.79 10.30 1.15
C PHE A 40 -2.16 9.04 0.38
N LEU A 41 -1.14 8.24 0.06
CA LEU A 41 -1.25 6.91 -0.48
C LEU A 41 -0.49 5.97 0.46
N GLY A 42 -1.19 5.00 1.03
CA GLY A 42 -0.60 3.97 1.89
C GLY A 42 -0.49 2.64 1.17
N ILE A 43 0.62 1.94 1.37
CA ILE A 43 0.79 0.54 0.95
C ILE A 43 1.25 -0.24 2.16
N THR A 44 0.54 -1.34 2.43
CA THR A 44 0.92 -2.25 3.51
C THR A 44 1.63 -3.46 2.90
N PHE A 45 2.85 -3.71 3.36
CA PHE A 45 3.63 -4.87 2.95
C PHE A 45 3.60 -5.98 3.99
N THR A 46 3.86 -7.21 3.57
CA THR A 46 4.09 -8.36 4.46
C THR A 46 5.15 -9.24 3.82
N GLU A 47 6.19 -9.57 4.59
CA GLU A 47 7.17 -10.57 4.18
C GLU A 47 6.69 -11.95 4.64
N LEU A 48 6.72 -12.91 3.72
CA LEU A 48 6.36 -14.29 4.00
C LEU A 48 7.25 -15.23 3.18
N GLY A 49 8.12 -15.98 3.87
CA GLY A 49 8.90 -17.05 3.25
C GLY A 49 9.97 -16.56 2.27
N GLY A 50 10.53 -15.38 2.51
CA GLY A 50 11.51 -14.71 1.65
C GLY A 50 10.91 -13.89 0.51
N GLU A 51 9.58 -13.85 0.40
CA GLU A 51 8.86 -13.10 -0.63
C GLU A 51 8.07 -11.94 0.00
N LEU A 52 8.07 -10.80 -0.69
CA LEU A 52 7.35 -9.60 -0.26
C LEU A 52 6.00 -9.52 -0.95
N PHE A 53 4.95 -9.30 -0.18
CA PHE A 53 3.58 -9.09 -0.65
C PHE A 53 3.12 -7.68 -0.27
N PHE A 54 2.18 -7.13 -1.04
CA PHE A 54 1.49 -5.89 -0.70
C PHE A 54 -0.02 -6.12 -0.66
N ASP A 55 -0.69 -5.36 0.20
CA ASP A 55 -2.13 -5.38 0.33
C ASP A 55 -2.81 -4.66 -0.81
N THR A 56 -3.90 -5.24 -1.29
CA THR A 56 -4.84 -4.58 -2.18
C THR A 56 -6.01 -4.03 -1.38
N GLU A 57 -6.81 -3.16 -2.01
CA GLU A 57 -8.08 -2.67 -1.44
C GLU A 57 -9.17 -3.75 -1.34
N ARG A 58 -8.89 -5.01 -1.70
CA ARG A 58 -9.85 -6.11 -1.72
C ARG A 58 -9.69 -6.99 -0.50
N THR A 59 -10.81 -7.51 0.00
CA THR A 59 -10.85 -8.49 1.09
C THR A 59 -11.50 -9.79 0.63
N ARG A 60 -11.20 -10.87 1.35
CA ARG A 60 -11.85 -12.17 1.26
C ARG A 60 -12.49 -12.47 2.61
N ALA A 61 -13.72 -12.95 2.62
CA ALA A 61 -14.43 -13.33 3.84
C ALA A 61 -13.93 -14.68 4.40
N ARG A 62 -12.67 -14.74 4.81
CA ARG A 62 -12.05 -15.95 5.38
C ARG A 62 -12.43 -16.13 6.84
N PHE A 63 -12.45 -15.03 7.59
CA PHE A 63 -12.82 -14.99 9.00
C PHE A 63 -14.14 -14.25 9.18
N ALA A 64 -14.97 -14.73 10.11
CA ALA A 64 -16.25 -14.11 10.43
C ALA A 64 -16.08 -12.72 11.07
N PRO A 65 -17.03 -11.79 10.88
CA PRO A 65 -16.97 -10.45 11.48
C PRO A 65 -16.78 -10.48 13.00
N GLY A 66 -15.91 -9.62 13.53
CA GLY A 66 -15.62 -9.50 14.95
C GLY A 66 -14.64 -10.53 15.50
N THR A 67 -14.15 -11.45 14.66
CA THR A 67 -13.09 -12.39 15.08
C THR A 67 -11.71 -11.74 14.99
N LEU A 68 -10.76 -12.25 15.78
CA LEU A 68 -9.37 -11.75 15.78
C LEU A 68 -8.75 -11.76 14.37
N GLY A 69 -9.07 -12.75 13.54
CA GLY A 69 -8.57 -12.82 12.17
C GLY A 69 -9.13 -11.70 11.28
N GLU A 70 -10.41 -11.35 11.44
CA GLU A 70 -11.04 -10.31 10.64
C GLU A 70 -10.49 -8.92 10.99
N ILE A 71 -10.37 -8.58 12.28
CA ILE A 71 -9.91 -7.25 12.72
C ILE A 71 -8.41 -6.99 12.51
N ASN A 72 -7.59 -8.03 12.32
CA ASN A 72 -6.14 -7.89 12.10
C ASN A 72 -5.75 -7.88 10.61
N GLY A 73 -6.70 -7.68 9.69
CA GLY A 73 -6.43 -7.60 8.26
C GLY A 73 -6.04 -8.93 7.62
N MET A 74 -6.32 -10.07 8.26
CA MET A 74 -6.06 -11.41 7.68
C MET A 74 -7.06 -11.77 6.57
N ASN A 75 -8.11 -10.97 6.43
CA ASN A 75 -9.04 -11.01 5.32
C ASN A 75 -8.54 -10.19 4.11
N THR A 76 -7.52 -9.35 4.25
CA THR A 76 -7.01 -8.53 3.14
C THR A 76 -6.35 -9.42 2.08
N LEU A 77 -6.67 -9.17 0.81
CA LEU A 77 -6.06 -9.86 -0.31
C LEU A 77 -4.73 -9.18 -0.61
N SER A 78 -3.64 -9.93 -0.47
CA SER A 78 -2.30 -9.48 -0.82
C SER A 78 -1.83 -10.09 -2.13
N VAL A 79 -0.98 -9.36 -2.85
CA VAL A 79 -0.39 -9.77 -4.13
C VAL A 79 1.13 -9.72 -3.97
N SER A 80 1.84 -10.68 -4.58
CA SER A 80 3.31 -10.68 -4.57
C SER A 80 3.83 -9.42 -5.27
N VAL A 81 4.87 -8.83 -4.70
CA VAL A 81 5.62 -7.76 -5.35
C VAL A 81 6.33 -8.30 -6.60
N GLY A 82 6.87 -9.53 -6.54
CA GLY A 82 7.55 -10.18 -7.65
C GLY A 82 8.66 -9.32 -8.26
N ASP A 83 8.56 -9.06 -9.57
CA ASP A 83 9.45 -8.18 -10.34
C ASP A 83 9.17 -6.68 -10.16
N GLY A 84 8.18 -6.32 -9.35
CA GLY A 84 7.75 -4.96 -9.07
C GLY A 84 6.63 -4.44 -9.98
N GLU A 85 6.35 -5.07 -11.13
CA GLU A 85 5.30 -4.62 -12.05
C GLU A 85 3.89 -4.66 -11.43
N PRO A 86 3.48 -5.70 -10.68
CA PRO A 86 2.19 -5.70 -10.00
C PRO A 86 2.01 -4.52 -9.03
N LEU A 87 3.06 -4.18 -8.30
CA LEU A 87 3.07 -3.08 -7.34
C LEU A 87 3.00 -1.72 -8.04
N LEU A 88 3.80 -1.52 -9.10
CA LEU A 88 3.79 -0.26 -9.87
C LEU A 88 2.43 -0.02 -10.52
N ARG A 89 1.84 -1.07 -11.09
CA ARG A 89 0.50 -0.99 -11.66
C ARG A 89 -0.53 -0.61 -10.62
N TYR A 90 -0.46 -1.22 -9.44
CA TYR A 90 -1.33 -0.88 -8.32
C TYR A 90 -1.17 0.58 -7.91
N ILE A 91 0.06 1.06 -7.73
CA ILE A 91 0.34 2.46 -7.36
C ILE A 91 -0.26 3.44 -8.38
N ARG A 92 -0.02 3.21 -9.67
CA ARG A 92 -0.55 4.07 -10.75
C ARG A 92 -2.07 4.11 -10.76
N GLN A 93 -2.73 2.97 -10.54
CA GLN A 93 -4.19 2.93 -10.41
C GLN A 93 -4.69 3.71 -9.20
N ARG A 94 -3.96 3.64 -8.07
CA ARG A 94 -4.30 4.39 -6.85
C ARG A 94 -4.10 5.90 -7.03
N ILE A 95 -3.05 6.34 -7.74
CA ILE A 95 -2.85 7.75 -8.10
C ILE A 95 -4.05 8.26 -8.88
N ILE A 96 -4.42 7.59 -9.97
CA ILE A 96 -5.57 7.99 -10.82
C ILE A 96 -6.85 8.07 -9.99
N PHE A 97 -7.09 7.08 -9.13
CA PHE A 97 -8.25 7.09 -8.24
C PHE A 97 -8.24 8.30 -7.31
N LEU A 98 -7.11 8.59 -6.65
CA LEU A 98 -6.99 9.69 -5.69
C LEU A 98 -7.17 11.05 -6.37
N GLU A 99 -6.55 11.25 -7.54
CA GLU A 99 -6.67 12.48 -8.32
C GLU A 99 -8.09 12.71 -8.86
N GLN A 100 -8.81 11.64 -9.23
CA GLN A 100 -10.21 11.75 -9.67
C GLN A 100 -11.18 12.09 -8.54
N GLN A 101 -10.85 11.79 -7.28
CA GLN A 101 -11.67 12.19 -6.14
C GLN A 101 -11.61 13.71 -5.88
N HIS A 102 -10.59 14.41 -6.40
CA HIS A 102 -10.42 15.86 -6.24
C HIS A 102 -9.87 16.52 -7.51
N PRO A 103 -10.71 16.74 -8.54
CA PRO A 103 -10.33 17.57 -9.68
C PRO A 103 -10.25 19.02 -9.21
N GLU A 104 -9.08 19.41 -8.71
CA GLU A 104 -8.65 20.78 -8.40
C GLU A 104 -9.66 21.69 -7.66
N MET A 105 -9.39 21.99 -6.37
CA MET A 105 -9.62 23.35 -5.88
C MET A 105 -8.55 24.28 -6.47
N GLY A 106 -8.62 24.48 -7.79
CA GLY A 106 -7.73 25.32 -8.57
C GLY A 106 -8.33 26.70 -8.80
N LYS A 107 -8.24 27.55 -7.76
CA LYS A 107 -8.23 29.03 -7.70
C LYS A 107 -9.10 29.60 -6.58
#